data_AF-A0A936PDW4-F1
#
_entry.id   AF-A0A936PDW4-F1
#
_cell.length_a   1.000
_cell.length_b   1.000
_cell.length_c   1.000
_cell.angle_alpha   90.00
_cell.angle_beta   90.00
_cell.angle_gamma   90.00
#
_symmetry.space_group_name_H-M   'P 1'
#
loop_
_entity.id
_entity.type
_entity.pdbx_description
1 polymer ?
#
loop_
_entity_poly.entity_id
_entity_poly.type
_entity_poly.pdbx_seq_one_letter_code
_entity_poly.pdbx_strand_id
1 'polypeptide(L)' 'MHAAISRGFVVGREVLVGTVPGIVVGYNIASFGNFMGHAYPLVIRTAMGVTKCSPDELSLV' A
#
# COMPACT_ATOMS: atom_id res chain seq x y z
N MET A 1 -0.83 -8.90 -4.26
CA MET A 1 -0.04 -9.06 -3.01
C MET A 1 1.39 -9.54 -3.28
N HIS A 2 1.61 -10.76 -3.78
CA HIS A 2 2.97 -11.29 -4.04
C HIS A 2 3.87 -10.34 -4.85
N ALA A 3 3.35 -9.75 -5.92
CA ALA A 3 4.09 -8.77 -6.74
C ALA A 3 4.47 -7.48 -5.98
N ALA A 4 3.67 -7.05 -5.01
CA ALA A 4 3.99 -5.89 -4.17
C ALA A 4 5.10 -6.24 -3.17
N ILE A 5 5.03 -7.44 -2.57
CA ILE A 5 6.07 -7.97 -1.68
C ILE A 5 7.41 -8.09 -2.42
N SER A 6 7.41 -8.64 -3.64
CA SER A 6 8.64 -8.77 -4.44
C SER A 6 9.24 -7.42 -4.85
N ARG A 7 8.44 -6.35 -4.89
CA ARG A 7 8.89 -4.97 -5.10
C ARG A 7 9.38 -4.27 -3.82
N GLY A 8 9.38 -4.97 -2.67
CA GLY A 8 9.86 -4.44 -1.39
C GLY A 8 8.79 -3.79 -0.52
N PHE A 9 7.52 -3.77 -0.94
CA PHE A 9 6.40 -3.26 -0.12
C PHE A 9 5.97 -4.29 0.92
N VAL A 10 6.77 -4.41 1.98
CA VAL A 10 6.52 -5.31 3.12
C VAL A 10 6.02 -4.54 4.33
N VAL A 11 5.28 -5.20 5.23
CA VAL A 11 4.82 -4.57 6.48
C VAL A 11 5.99 -3.98 7.26
N GLY A 12 5.82 -2.76 7.76
CA GLY A 12 6.86 -2.00 8.42
C GLY A 12 7.72 -1.15 7.47
N ARG A 13 7.60 -1.32 6.15
CA ARG A 13 8.34 -0.53 5.18
C ARG A 13 7.81 0.90 5.11
N GLU A 14 8.72 1.86 5.20
CA GLU A 14 8.45 3.27 4.92
C GLU A 14 8.29 3.50 3.41
N VAL A 15 7.28 4.28 3.07
CA VAL A 15 6.88 4.60 1.69
C VAL A 15 6.43 6.05 1.60
N LEU A 16 6.38 6.58 0.38
CA LEU A 16 5.65 7.80 0.07
C LEU A 16 4.43 7.47 -0.77
N VAL A 17 3.28 8.01 -0.40
CA VAL A 17 2.08 8.07 -1.25
C VAL A 17 2.15 9.41 -1.99
N GLY A 18 2.65 9.41 -3.22
CA GLY A 18 3.11 10.65 -3.86
C GLY A 18 4.20 11.33 -3.03
N THR A 19 3.86 12.41 -2.33
CA THR A 19 4.76 13.13 -1.40
C THR A 19 4.43 12.93 0.07
N VAL A 20 3.37 12.17 0.40
CA VAL A 20 2.90 11.99 1.78
C VAL A 20 3.61 10.77 2.41
N PRO A 21 4.35 10.94 3.51
CA PRO A 21 4.98 9.83 4.21
C PRO A 21 3.96 8.84 4.78
N GLY A 22 4.29 7.55 4.69
CA GLY A 22 3.50 6.48 5.26
C GLY A 22 4.30 5.23 5.55
N ILE A 23 3.63 4.27 6.16
CA ILE A 23 4.19 2.95 6.48
C ILE A 23 3.22 1.87 6.01
N VAL A 24 3.74 0.82 5.38
CA VAL A 24 2.95 -0.37 5.04
C VAL A 24 2.53 -1.05 6.33
N VAL A 25 1.23 -1.14 6.59
CA VAL A 25 0.68 -1.76 7.81
C VAL A 25 -0.03 -3.09 7.55
N GLY A 26 -0.22 -3.45 6.28
CA GLY A 26 -0.83 -4.71 5.91
C GLY A 26 -1.16 -4.77 4.43
N TYR A 27 -2.00 -5.73 4.09
CA TYR A 27 -2.42 -5.99 2.73
C TYR A 27 -3.93 -6.07 2.62
N ASN A 28 -4.44 -5.55 1.51
CA ASN A 28 -5.86 -5.58 1.20
C ASN A 28 -6.23 -6.92 0.59
N ILE A 29 -7.15 -7.65 1.23
CA ILE A 29 -7.68 -8.94 0.76
C ILE A 29 -9.09 -8.84 0.18
N ALA A 30 -9.61 -7.63 -0.01
CA ALA A 30 -10.96 -7.43 -0.54
C ALA A 30 -11.06 -7.92 -2.00
N SER A 31 -12.10 -8.70 -2.29
CA SER A 31 -12.42 -9.20 -3.63
C SER A 31 -13.47 -8.36 -4.37
N PHE A 32 -14.02 -7.32 -3.74
CA PHE A 32 -15.08 -6.47 -4.28
C PHE A 32 -14.92 -4.99 -3.86
N GLY A 33 -15.64 -4.10 -4.56
CA GLY A 33 -15.59 -2.64 -4.37
C GLY A 33 -14.59 -1.94 -5.29
N ASN A 34 -14.51 -0.61 -5.20
CA ASN A 34 -13.68 0.21 -6.11
C ASN A 34 -12.16 0.04 -5.89
N PHE A 35 -11.76 -0.43 -4.71
CA PHE A 35 -10.36 -0.63 -4.33
C PHE A 35 -10.10 -2.09 -3.95
N MET A 36 -10.17 -2.97 -4.95
CA MET A 36 -9.98 -4.42 -4.77
C MET A 36 -8.51 -4.75 -4.49
N GLY A 37 -8.26 -5.81 -3.72
CA GLY A 37 -6.93 -6.22 -3.27
C GLY A 37 -5.98 -6.70 -4.37
N HIS A 38 -6.50 -7.08 -5.55
CA HIS A 38 -5.63 -7.43 -6.67
C HIS A 38 -4.98 -6.20 -7.33
N ALA A 39 -5.70 -5.06 -7.35
CA ALA A 39 -5.23 -3.80 -7.94
C ALA A 39 -4.62 -2.84 -6.88
N TYR A 40 -5.22 -2.79 -5.68
CA TYR A 40 -4.78 -1.97 -4.54
C TYR A 40 -4.39 -2.88 -3.36
N PRO A 41 -3.31 -3.68 -3.48
CA PRO A 41 -2.94 -4.70 -2.50
C PRO A 41 -2.40 -4.16 -1.19
N LEU A 42 -2.00 -2.89 -1.11
CA LEU A 42 -1.27 -2.35 0.05
C LEU A 42 -2.18 -1.53 0.95
N VAL A 43 -2.02 -1.68 2.26
CA VAL A 43 -2.67 -0.84 3.27
C VAL A 43 -1.60 0.02 3.91
N ILE A 44 -1.72 1.34 3.75
CA ILE A 44 -0.74 2.32 4.19
C ILE A 44 -1.34 3.17 5.30
N ARG A 45 -0.60 3.33 6.41
CA ARG A 45 -0.92 4.32 7.44
C ARG A 45 -0.09 5.57 7.20
N THR A 46 -0.75 6.71 7.07
CA THR A 46 -0.15 8.04 6.95
C THR A 46 -0.61 8.92 8.10
N ALA A 47 -0.14 10.16 8.16
CA ALA A 47 -0.64 11.16 9.11
C ALA A 47 -2.13 11.51 8.91
N MET A 48 -2.70 11.22 7.73
CA MET A 48 -4.09 11.52 7.39
C MET A 48 -5.04 10.34 7.66
N GLY A 49 -4.52 9.17 8.06
CA GLY A 49 -5.29 7.97 8.31
C GLY A 49 -4.77 6.75 7.55
N VAL A 50 -5.65 5.76 7.36
CA VAL A 50 -5.31 4.51 6.67
C VAL A 50 -5.95 4.48 5.29
N THR A 51 -5.18 4.14 4.27
CA THR A 51 -5.64 4.06 2.89
C THR A 51 -5.16 2.79 2.19
N LYS A 52 -5.84 2.44 1.09
CA LYS A 52 -5.46 1.35 0.19
C LYS A 52 -4.75 1.93 -1.02
N CYS A 53 -3.62 1.34 -1.41
CA CYS A 53 -2.82 1.82 -2.52
C CYS A 53 -2.45 0.69 -3.48
N SER A 54 -2.37 1.03 -4.75
CA SER A 54 -1.63 0.29 -5.76
C SER A 54 -0.12 0.52 -5.54
N PRO A 55 0.74 -0.42 -5.95
CA PRO A 55 2.19 -0.21 -5.86
C PRO A 55 2.72 0.95 -6.71
N ASP A 56 1.95 1.40 -7.71
CA ASP A 56 2.37 2.45 -8.64
C ASP A 56 2.06 3.86 -8.12
N GLU A 57 1.22 3.97 -7.09
CA GLU A 57 1.00 5.21 -6.33
C GLU A 57 2.09 5.43 -5.26
N LEU A 58 3.00 4.48 -5.09
CA LEU A 58 3.98 4.46 -4.01
C LEU A 58 5.42 4.49 -4.52
N SER A 59 6.27 5.14 -3.75
CA SER A 59 7.72 4.98 -3.82
C SER A 59 8.28 4.49 -2.49
N LEU A 60 9.37 3.73 -2.55
CA LEU A 60 10.14 3.36 -1.37
C LEU A 60 10.98 4.57 -0.94
N VAL A 61 11.07 4.80 0.38
CA VAL A 61 12.06 5.69 0.99
C VAL A 61 13.41 4.97 1.06
#